data_AF-A0AAP4RBB2-F1
#
_entry.id   AF-A0AAP4RBB2-F1
#
_cell.length_a   1.000
_cell.length_b   1.000
_cell.length_c   1.000
_cell.angle_alpha   90.00
_cell.angle_beta   90.00
_cell.angle_gamma   90.00
#
_symmetry.space_group_name_H-M   'P 1'
#
loop_
_entity.id
_entity.type
_entity.pdbx_description
1 polymer ?
#
loop_
_entity_poly.entity_id
_entity_poly.type
_entity_poly.pdbx_seq_one_letter_code
_entity_poly.pdbx_strand_id
1 'polypeptide(L)'
;MIPRDEIDRLSNLPIDQDCIINESETWTMAHVLRHLCRANDTFLVVMRAVLSGQLRCVGRAVGMPGICAFLVDKAETKWVIANAGQLPSDGLTAQAVARRLAIKEEVAYHLIRSGILESAKYRQNGRMLQLVSEANLHEFEERYVSLVSIAMRHATSTQAALSWLGKSGTRPITGPSIDGSRQYFFLRSDISAGLSTTSTCLQGHLFDVDSDAAGPLRMATEHVK
;
A
#
# COMPACT_ATOMS: atom_id res chain seq x y z
N MET A 1 -7.90 19.79 -3.04
CA MET A 1 -8.20 20.57 -4.26
C MET A 1 -7.93 19.63 -5.42
N ILE A 2 -8.94 19.27 -6.22
CA ILE A 2 -8.76 18.33 -7.33
C ILE A 2 -7.99 19.08 -8.44
N PRO A 3 -6.88 18.54 -8.97
CA PRO A 3 -6.11 19.14 -10.05
C PRO A 3 -6.98 19.39 -11.29
N ARG A 4 -6.78 20.51 -11.99
CA ARG A 4 -7.63 20.90 -13.13
C ARG A 4 -7.52 19.91 -14.29
N ASP A 5 -6.37 19.28 -14.44
CA ASP A 5 -6.09 18.21 -15.40
C ASP A 5 -6.87 16.92 -15.09
N GLU A 6 -7.14 16.59 -13.83
CA GLU A 6 -8.04 15.49 -13.49
C GLU A 6 -9.50 15.81 -13.87
N ILE A 7 -9.93 17.06 -13.68
CA ILE A 7 -11.26 17.52 -14.08
C ILE A 7 -11.41 17.47 -15.61
N ASP A 8 -10.37 17.86 -16.35
CA ASP A 8 -10.35 17.81 -17.81
C ASP A 8 -10.32 16.36 -18.34
N ARG A 9 -9.62 15.45 -17.66
CA ARG A 9 -9.65 14.01 -17.98
C ARG A 9 -11.04 13.41 -17.78
N LEU A 10 -11.69 13.70 -16.65
CA LEU A 10 -13.07 13.28 -16.40
C LEU A 10 -14.05 13.91 -17.41
N SER A 11 -13.77 15.13 -17.85
CA SER A 11 -14.54 15.82 -18.87
C SER A 11 -14.25 15.34 -20.30
N ASN A 12 -13.25 14.48 -20.52
CA ASN A 12 -12.87 13.96 -21.83
C ASN A 12 -12.64 12.45 -21.81
N LEU A 13 -13.44 11.73 -21.00
CA LEU A 13 -13.39 10.27 -20.97
C LEU A 13 -13.61 9.70 -22.38
N PRO A 14 -12.88 8.63 -22.75
CA PRO A 14 -13.01 7.99 -24.05
C PRO A 14 -14.46 7.56 -24.25
N ILE A 15 -15.07 8.09 -25.30
CA ILE A 15 -16.40 7.67 -25.76
C ILE A 15 -16.17 6.50 -26.71
N ASP A 16 -16.88 5.41 -26.50
CA ASP A 16 -16.91 4.31 -27.45
C ASP A 16 -17.62 4.82 -28.71
N GLN A 17 -16.88 5.07 -29.81
CA GLN A 17 -17.45 5.69 -31.02
C GLN A 17 -18.25 4.69 -31.86
N ASP A 18 -18.17 3.39 -31.54
CA ASP A 18 -18.71 2.30 -32.34
C ASP A 18 -20.09 1.80 -31.88
N CYS A 19 -20.70 2.42 -30.85
CA CYS A 19 -22.00 2.01 -30.35
C CYS A 19 -23.16 2.76 -31.01
N ILE A 20 -24.10 2.00 -31.57
CA ILE A 20 -25.41 2.50 -32.03
C ILE A 20 -26.16 3.04 -30.81
N ILE A 21 -26.34 4.35 -30.73
CA ILE A 21 -27.05 4.99 -29.60
C ILE A 21 -28.53 4.61 -29.67
N ASN A 22 -28.93 3.63 -28.87
CA ASN A 22 -30.34 3.34 -28.66
C ASN A 22 -30.85 4.18 -27.47
N GLU A 23 -31.58 5.26 -27.77
CA GLU A 23 -32.14 6.16 -26.74
C GLU A 23 -33.03 5.43 -25.72
N SER A 24 -33.64 4.32 -26.14
CA SER A 24 -34.48 3.49 -25.27
C SER A 24 -33.69 2.63 -24.27
N GLU A 25 -32.39 2.42 -24.49
CA GLU A 25 -31.52 1.54 -23.68
C GLU A 25 -30.41 2.30 -22.95
N THR A 26 -30.37 3.62 -23.06
CA THR A 26 -29.34 4.46 -22.44
C THR A 26 -29.90 5.40 -21.36
N TRP A 27 -29.09 5.69 -20.34
CA TRP A 27 -29.36 6.73 -19.35
C TRP A 27 -28.30 7.81 -19.43
N THR A 28 -28.71 9.06 -19.17
CA THR A 28 -27.75 10.12 -18.90
C THR A 28 -27.12 9.89 -17.54
N MET A 29 -25.85 10.23 -17.41
CA MET A 29 -25.16 10.18 -16.13
C MET A 29 -25.86 11.08 -15.11
N ALA A 30 -26.41 12.23 -15.53
CA ALA A 30 -27.27 13.06 -14.68
C ALA A 30 -28.45 12.28 -14.07
N HIS A 31 -29.10 11.40 -14.86
CA HIS A 31 -30.16 10.54 -14.37
C HIS A 31 -29.65 9.50 -13.38
N VAL A 32 -28.54 8.82 -13.70
CA VAL A 32 -27.90 7.82 -12.83
C VAL A 32 -27.49 8.42 -11.48
N LEU A 33 -26.81 9.57 -11.52
CA LEU A 33 -26.36 10.27 -10.32
C LEU A 33 -27.53 10.77 -9.46
N ARG A 34 -28.59 11.28 -10.08
CA ARG A 34 -29.76 11.81 -9.35
C ARG A 34 -30.65 10.73 -8.76
N HIS A 35 -30.88 9.64 -9.48
CA HIS A 35 -31.89 8.65 -9.11
C HIS A 35 -31.31 7.38 -8.50
N LEU A 36 -30.10 6.99 -8.88
CA LEU A 36 -29.48 5.72 -8.47
C LEU A 36 -28.35 5.93 -7.44
N CYS A 37 -27.62 7.05 -7.50
CA CYS A 37 -26.54 7.35 -6.56
C CYS A 37 -27.03 8.06 -5.29
N ARG A 38 -28.06 7.52 -4.62
CA ARG A 38 -28.60 8.11 -3.37
C ARG A 38 -27.68 7.95 -2.16
N ALA A 39 -26.81 6.93 -2.18
CA ALA A 39 -25.76 6.73 -1.19
C ALA A 39 -24.39 7.08 -1.78
N ASN A 40 -23.52 7.71 -0.98
CA ASN A 40 -22.16 8.07 -1.41
C ASN A 40 -21.36 6.87 -1.93
N ASP A 41 -21.59 5.68 -1.38
CA ASP A 41 -20.91 4.46 -1.80
C ASP A 41 -21.28 4.08 -3.25
N THR A 42 -22.55 4.25 -3.64
CA THR A 42 -23.03 3.98 -5.01
C THR A 42 -22.43 4.95 -6.02
N PHE A 43 -22.28 6.22 -5.65
CA PHE A 43 -21.59 7.21 -6.47
C PHE A 43 -20.16 6.77 -6.78
N LEU A 44 -19.40 6.37 -5.75
CA LEU A 44 -18.01 5.93 -5.93
C LEU A 44 -17.91 4.69 -6.80
N VAL A 45 -18.83 3.73 -6.65
CA VAL A 45 -18.85 2.52 -7.48
C VAL A 45 -19.10 2.86 -8.94
N VAL A 46 -20.11 3.69 -9.23
CA VAL A 46 -20.42 4.10 -10.61
C VAL A 46 -19.24 4.86 -11.22
N MET A 47 -18.67 5.83 -10.49
CA MET A 47 -17.53 6.60 -11.00
C MET A 47 -16.29 5.74 -11.22
N ARG A 48 -16.02 4.78 -10.33
CA ARG A 48 -14.92 3.82 -10.53
C ARG A 48 -15.15 2.93 -11.73
N ALA A 49 -16.38 2.43 -11.94
CA ALA A 49 -16.71 1.60 -13.09
C ALA A 49 -16.54 2.35 -14.41
N VAL A 50 -16.87 3.65 -14.42
CA VAL A 50 -16.62 4.51 -15.59
C VAL A 50 -15.11 4.69 -15.82
N LEU A 51 -14.35 5.00 -14.76
CA LEU A 51 -12.91 5.21 -14.85
C LEU A 51 -12.12 3.94 -15.22
N SER A 52 -12.60 2.77 -14.80
CA SER A 52 -12.01 1.47 -15.13
C SER A 52 -12.46 0.91 -16.48
N GLY A 53 -13.41 1.56 -17.16
CA GLY A 53 -14.01 1.09 -18.42
C GLY A 53 -15.01 -0.06 -18.27
N GLN A 54 -15.37 -0.45 -17.04
CA GLN A 54 -16.42 -1.45 -16.77
C GLN A 54 -17.83 -0.93 -17.08
N LEU A 55 -18.05 0.39 -16.98
CA LEU A 55 -19.27 1.05 -17.43
C LEU A 55 -18.90 1.94 -18.63
N ARG A 56 -19.35 1.56 -19.82
CA ARG A 56 -18.96 2.26 -21.04
C ARG A 56 -19.78 3.53 -21.22
N CYS A 57 -19.09 4.61 -21.57
CA CYS A 57 -19.72 5.86 -21.99
C CYS A 57 -19.99 5.77 -23.50
N VAL A 58 -21.26 5.53 -23.85
CA VAL A 58 -21.72 5.32 -25.23
C VAL A 58 -21.93 6.61 -26.01
N GLY A 59 -21.81 7.77 -25.36
CA GLY A 59 -22.00 9.05 -26.03
C GLY A 59 -22.14 10.23 -25.08
N ARG A 60 -22.55 11.36 -25.65
CA ARG A 60 -22.87 12.58 -24.92
C ARG A 60 -24.21 13.16 -25.32
N ALA A 61 -25.03 13.47 -24.32
CA ALA A 61 -26.27 14.21 -24.50
C ALA A 61 -25.95 15.66 -24.90
N VAL A 62 -26.60 16.12 -25.97
CA VAL A 62 -26.47 17.50 -26.47
C VAL A 62 -27.05 18.48 -25.45
N GLY A 63 -26.36 19.59 -25.22
CA GLY A 63 -26.83 20.67 -24.33
C GLY A 63 -26.56 20.46 -22.84
N MET A 64 -25.85 19.39 -22.45
CA MET A 64 -25.37 19.20 -21.08
C MET A 64 -23.85 19.33 -20.99
N PRO A 65 -23.31 20.03 -19.97
CA PRO A 65 -21.87 20.12 -19.76
C PRO A 65 -21.33 18.98 -18.87
N GLY A 66 -20.07 18.62 -19.09
CA GLY A 66 -19.27 17.78 -18.19
C GLY A 66 -19.71 16.31 -18.10
N ILE A 67 -19.45 15.69 -16.94
CA ILE A 67 -19.71 14.27 -16.68
C ILE A 67 -21.21 13.94 -16.77
N CYS A 68 -22.06 14.89 -16.42
CA CYS A 68 -23.52 14.75 -16.48
C CYS A 68 -24.06 14.44 -17.88
N ALA A 69 -23.32 14.85 -18.91
CA ALA A 69 -23.68 14.65 -20.31
C ALA A 69 -23.44 13.21 -20.80
N PHE A 70 -22.64 12.40 -20.11
CA PHE A 70 -22.33 11.06 -20.60
C PHE A 70 -23.59 10.20 -20.67
N LEU A 71 -23.71 9.48 -21.78
CA LEU A 71 -24.69 8.42 -21.94
C LEU A 71 -24.04 7.10 -21.54
N VAL A 72 -24.73 6.32 -20.73
CA VAL A 72 -24.31 5.00 -20.27
C VAL A 72 -25.42 3.99 -20.52
N ASP A 73 -25.04 2.73 -20.77
CA ASP A 73 -26.00 1.66 -20.99
C ASP A 73 -26.79 1.33 -19.71
N LYS A 74 -28.10 1.13 -19.84
CA LYS A 74 -29.00 0.83 -18.71
C LYS A 74 -28.70 -0.51 -18.06
N ALA A 75 -28.39 -1.54 -18.85
CA ALA A 75 -28.13 -2.89 -18.35
C ALA A 75 -26.78 -2.94 -17.63
N GLU A 76 -25.72 -2.37 -18.23
CA GLU A 76 -24.40 -2.24 -17.60
C GLU A 76 -24.48 -1.43 -16.31
N THR A 77 -25.20 -0.30 -16.31
CA THR A 77 -25.38 0.55 -15.11
C THR A 77 -26.07 -0.23 -13.98
N LYS A 78 -27.16 -0.94 -14.29
CA LYS A 78 -27.87 -1.77 -13.31
C LYS A 78 -26.99 -2.90 -12.79
N TRP A 79 -26.23 -3.54 -13.67
CA TRP A 79 -25.30 -4.60 -13.29
C TRP A 79 -24.21 -4.08 -12.34
N VAL A 80 -23.58 -2.95 -12.65
CA VAL A 80 -22.56 -2.33 -11.80
C VAL A 80 -23.12 -1.99 -10.41
N ILE A 81 -24.31 -1.41 -10.35
CA ILE A 81 -24.95 -1.05 -9.07
C ILE A 81 -25.35 -2.31 -8.29
N ALA A 82 -25.89 -3.34 -8.94
CA ALA A 82 -26.25 -4.60 -8.30
C ALA A 82 -25.01 -5.32 -7.74
N ASN A 83 -23.86 -5.19 -8.41
CA ASN A 83 -22.59 -5.77 -8.00
C ASN A 83 -21.73 -4.82 -7.16
N ALA A 84 -22.24 -3.66 -6.77
CA ALA A 84 -21.54 -2.66 -5.94
C ALA A 84 -21.09 -3.19 -4.57
N GLY A 85 -21.69 -4.29 -4.09
CA GLY A 85 -21.31 -5.00 -2.87
C GLY A 85 -20.24 -6.09 -3.07
N GLN A 86 -19.80 -6.33 -4.31
CA GLN A 86 -18.67 -7.21 -4.59
C GLN A 86 -17.38 -6.47 -4.25
N LEU A 87 -16.49 -7.15 -3.52
CA LEU A 87 -15.18 -6.61 -3.20
C LEU A 87 -14.42 -6.30 -4.50
N PRO A 88 -13.60 -5.23 -4.53
CA PRO A 88 -12.65 -5.02 -5.62
C PRO A 88 -11.88 -6.31 -5.90
N SER A 89 -11.78 -6.70 -7.17
CA SER A 89 -11.07 -7.92 -7.57
C SER A 89 -9.57 -7.89 -7.24
N ASP A 90 -9.02 -6.69 -7.06
CA ASP A 90 -7.63 -6.38 -6.70
C ASP A 90 -7.44 -6.05 -5.20
N GLY A 91 -8.51 -6.15 -4.40
CA GLY A 91 -8.48 -5.84 -2.97
C GLY A 91 -7.96 -7.01 -2.14
N LEU A 92 -6.78 -6.84 -1.54
CA LEU A 92 -6.19 -7.80 -0.61
C LEU A 92 -6.68 -7.57 0.82
N THR A 93 -7.05 -8.65 1.50
CA THR A 93 -7.34 -8.63 2.94
C THR A 93 -6.05 -8.54 3.75
N ALA A 94 -6.15 -8.11 5.02
CA ALA A 94 -4.99 -8.05 5.92
C ALA A 94 -4.20 -9.39 6.01
N GLN A 95 -4.89 -10.53 5.92
CA GLN A 95 -4.25 -11.85 5.90
C GLN A 95 -3.52 -12.15 4.59
N ALA A 96 -4.09 -11.72 3.46
CA ALA A 96 -3.42 -11.84 2.16
C ALA A 96 -2.17 -10.95 2.11
N VAL A 97 -2.28 -9.72 2.60
CA VAL A 97 -1.15 -8.79 2.77
C VAL A 97 -0.06 -9.39 3.64
N ALA A 98 -0.41 -9.98 4.79
CA ALA A 98 0.56 -10.60 5.70
C ALA A 98 1.36 -11.70 5.01
N ARG A 99 0.68 -12.56 4.26
CA ARG A 99 1.31 -13.63 3.47
C ARG A 99 2.21 -13.07 2.38
N ARG A 100 1.79 -12.01 1.70
CA ARG A 100 2.54 -11.39 0.60
C ARG A 100 3.83 -10.73 1.08
N LEU A 101 3.76 -9.99 2.19
CA LEU A 101 4.91 -9.34 2.83
C LEU A 101 5.76 -10.29 3.67
N ALA A 102 5.37 -11.58 3.81
CA ALA A 102 5.98 -12.55 4.70
C ALA A 102 6.10 -12.06 6.17
N ILE A 103 5.08 -11.33 6.64
CA ILE A 103 4.99 -10.81 8.02
C ILE A 103 3.89 -11.51 8.80
N LYS A 104 3.88 -11.32 10.12
CA LYS A 104 2.80 -11.83 10.97
C LYS A 104 1.51 -11.05 10.72
N GLU A 105 0.36 -11.72 10.78
CA GLU A 105 -0.96 -11.08 10.55
C GLU A 105 -1.19 -9.86 11.47
N GLU A 106 -0.82 -9.97 12.75
CA GLU A 106 -0.90 -8.86 13.71
C GLU A 106 -0.14 -7.60 13.24
N VAL A 107 0.99 -7.78 12.56
CA VAL A 107 1.80 -6.67 12.04
C VAL A 107 1.10 -6.06 10.82
N ALA A 108 0.54 -6.88 9.93
CA ALA A 108 -0.25 -6.37 8.80
C ALA A 108 -1.48 -5.57 9.26
N TYR A 109 -2.22 -6.08 10.26
CA TYR A 109 -3.33 -5.34 10.87
C TYR A 109 -2.87 -4.03 11.50
N HIS A 110 -1.72 -4.03 12.18
CA HIS A 110 -1.16 -2.83 12.77
C HIS A 110 -0.78 -1.80 11.70
N LEU A 111 -0.09 -2.21 10.62
CA LEU A 111 0.28 -1.33 9.49
C LEU A 111 -0.94 -0.69 8.81
N ILE A 112 -2.01 -1.47 8.63
CA ILE A 112 -3.28 -1.00 8.06
C ILE A 112 -3.99 -0.02 9.02
N ARG A 113 -4.00 -0.33 10.33
CA ARG A 113 -4.69 0.48 11.35
C ARG A 113 -3.95 1.77 11.67
N SER A 114 -2.62 1.74 11.67
CA SER A 114 -1.75 2.90 11.87
C SER A 114 -1.71 3.82 10.65
N GLY A 115 -2.20 3.35 9.49
CA GLY A 115 -2.21 4.11 8.24
C GLY A 115 -0.87 4.13 7.52
N ILE A 116 0.12 3.36 7.98
CA ILE A 116 1.41 3.20 7.29
C ILE A 116 1.20 2.45 5.97
N LEU A 117 0.30 1.47 5.97
CA LEU A 117 -0.17 0.81 4.75
C LEU A 117 -1.55 1.36 4.37
N GLU A 118 -1.61 2.05 3.24
CA GLU A 118 -2.85 2.67 2.76
C GLU A 118 -3.91 1.62 2.44
N SER A 119 -5.09 1.76 3.06
CA SER A 119 -6.22 0.85 2.88
C SER A 119 -7.52 1.62 2.64
N ALA A 120 -8.39 1.01 1.85
CA ALA A 120 -9.76 1.50 1.64
C ALA A 120 -10.75 0.69 2.46
N LYS A 121 -11.72 1.39 3.06
CA LYS A 121 -12.80 0.78 3.82
C LYS A 121 -13.96 0.47 2.88
N TYR A 122 -14.43 -0.76 2.93
CA TYR A 122 -15.58 -1.26 2.16
C TYR A 122 -16.64 -1.77 3.12
N ARG A 123 -17.92 -1.60 2.78
CA ARG A 123 -19.02 -2.25 3.49
C ARG A 123 -19.49 -3.46 2.69
N GLN A 124 -19.43 -4.63 3.30
CA GLN A 124 -20.02 -5.85 2.75
C GLN A 124 -20.96 -6.46 3.78
N ASN A 125 -22.22 -6.70 3.40
CA ASN A 125 -23.24 -7.32 4.25
C ASN A 125 -23.34 -6.68 5.66
N GLY A 126 -23.23 -5.35 5.75
CA GLY A 126 -23.26 -4.60 7.01
C GLY A 126 -21.96 -4.63 7.83
N ARG A 127 -20.93 -5.36 7.41
CA ARG A 127 -19.61 -5.39 8.04
C ARG A 127 -18.64 -4.46 7.31
N MET A 128 -17.83 -3.73 8.08
CA MET A 128 -16.74 -2.92 7.55
C MET A 128 -15.52 -3.81 7.32
N LEU A 129 -15.02 -3.84 6.09
CA LEU A 129 -13.81 -4.53 5.67
C LEU A 129 -12.77 -3.49 5.26
N GLN A 130 -11.51 -3.73 5.59
CA GLN A 130 -10.38 -2.95 5.08
C GLN A 130 -9.65 -3.79 4.03
N LEU A 131 -9.49 -3.23 2.84
CA LEU A 131 -8.73 -3.84 1.76
C LEU A 131 -7.58 -2.93 1.34
N VAL A 132 -6.48 -3.56 0.97
CA VAL A 132 -5.29 -2.92 0.43
C VAL A 132 -5.24 -3.26 -1.05
N SER A 133 -5.07 -2.28 -1.93
CA SER A 133 -4.86 -2.54 -3.36
C SER A 133 -3.45 -3.07 -3.60
N GLU A 134 -3.24 -3.83 -4.67
CA GLU A 134 -1.91 -4.28 -5.08
C GLU A 134 -0.95 -3.10 -5.29
N ALA A 135 -1.44 -1.98 -5.84
CA ALA A 135 -0.64 -0.77 -6.05
C ALA A 135 -0.12 -0.18 -4.74
N ASN A 136 -0.97 -0.08 -3.71
CA ASN A 136 -0.57 0.42 -2.39
C ASN A 136 0.42 -0.52 -1.70
N LEU A 137 0.26 -1.83 -1.94
CA LEU A 137 1.19 -2.82 -1.42
C LEU A 137 2.57 -2.68 -2.08
N HIS A 138 2.60 -2.49 -3.40
CA HIS A 138 3.85 -2.27 -4.14
C HIS A 138 4.56 -0.99 -3.69
N GLU A 139 3.84 0.13 -3.56
CA GLU A 139 4.42 1.39 -3.05
C GLU A 139 4.99 1.20 -1.64
N PHE A 140 4.31 0.42 -0.79
CA PHE A 140 4.81 0.11 0.54
C PHE A 140 6.13 -0.70 0.49
N GLU A 141 6.23 -1.70 -0.38
CA GLU A 141 7.47 -2.50 -0.53
C GLU A 141 8.64 -1.69 -1.09
N GLU A 142 8.37 -0.71 -1.95
CA GLU A 142 9.35 0.22 -2.51
C GLU A 142 9.82 1.27 -1.51
N ARG A 143 8.96 1.67 -0.58
CA ARG A 143 9.25 2.74 0.38
C ARG A 143 9.81 2.22 1.70
N TYR A 144 9.30 1.07 2.16
CA TYR A 144 9.62 0.51 3.47
C TYR A 144 10.38 -0.80 3.36
N VAL A 145 11.14 -1.11 4.41
CA VAL A 145 11.80 -2.39 4.58
C VAL A 145 11.79 -2.80 6.04
N SER A 146 11.56 -4.09 6.28
CA SER A 146 11.57 -4.64 7.63
C SER A 146 13.00 -4.82 8.14
N LEU A 147 13.21 -4.66 9.44
CA LEU A 147 14.49 -4.93 10.10
C LEU A 147 14.95 -6.37 9.89
N VAL A 148 14.02 -7.32 9.84
CA VAL A 148 14.33 -8.74 9.61
C VAL A 148 14.91 -8.92 8.20
N SER A 149 14.33 -8.28 7.19
CA SER A 149 14.85 -8.30 5.83
C SER A 149 16.25 -7.67 5.74
N ILE A 150 16.51 -6.59 6.46
CA ILE A 150 17.85 -5.97 6.55
C ILE A 150 18.84 -6.94 7.21
N ALA A 151 18.48 -7.48 8.37
CA ALA A 151 19.32 -8.40 9.12
C ALA A 151 19.71 -9.64 8.31
N MET A 152 18.75 -10.22 7.57
CA MET A 152 19.01 -11.35 6.66
C MET A 152 19.94 -10.97 5.51
N ARG A 153 19.77 -9.79 4.88
CA ARG A 153 20.65 -9.34 3.79
C ARG A 153 22.10 -9.14 4.24
N HIS A 154 22.31 -8.71 5.49
CA HIS A 154 23.64 -8.50 6.04
C HIS A 154 24.18 -9.70 6.85
N ALA A 155 23.46 -10.82 6.88
CA ALA A 155 23.81 -12.01 7.68
C ALA A 155 24.09 -11.68 9.17
N THR A 156 23.37 -10.71 9.72
CA THR A 156 23.49 -10.26 11.13
C THR A 156 22.23 -10.57 11.93
N SER A 157 22.33 -10.51 13.26
CA SER A 157 21.15 -10.56 14.12
C SER A 157 20.33 -9.26 14.03
N THR A 158 19.03 -9.33 14.30
CA THR A 158 18.12 -8.16 14.29
C THR A 158 18.54 -7.10 15.31
N GLN A 159 19.04 -7.49 16.48
CA GLN A 159 19.60 -6.55 17.47
C GLN A 159 20.86 -5.85 16.98
N ALA A 160 21.77 -6.58 16.31
CA ALA A 160 22.98 -6.00 15.74
C ALA A 160 22.63 -5.01 14.62
N ALA A 161 21.71 -5.38 13.73
CA ALA A 161 21.21 -4.50 12.68
C ALA A 161 20.53 -3.24 13.24
N LEU A 162 19.73 -3.36 14.31
CA LEU A 162 19.09 -2.22 14.96
C LEU A 162 20.11 -1.28 15.62
N SER A 163 21.11 -1.83 16.31
CA SER A 163 22.19 -1.04 16.91
C SER A 163 23.02 -0.31 15.85
N TRP A 164 23.32 -1.00 14.75
CA TRP A 164 24.04 -0.44 13.61
C TRP A 164 23.28 0.72 12.97
N LEU A 165 21.98 0.53 12.67
CA LEU A 165 21.12 1.59 12.13
C LEU A 165 20.94 2.76 13.12
N GLY A 166 20.87 2.48 14.41
CA GLY A 166 20.84 3.51 15.44
C GLY A 166 22.11 4.36 15.47
N LYS A 167 23.29 3.74 15.28
CA LYS A 167 24.57 4.43 15.19
C LYS A 167 24.73 5.25 13.92
N SER A 168 24.11 4.83 12.81
CA SER A 168 24.06 5.62 11.57
C SER A 168 23.04 6.76 11.60
N GLY A 169 22.31 6.94 12.71
CA GLY A 169 21.29 7.97 12.88
C GLY A 169 19.94 7.63 12.23
N THR A 170 19.78 6.42 11.70
CA THR A 170 18.56 5.97 11.03
C THR A 170 17.52 5.53 12.06
N ARG A 171 16.35 6.18 12.07
CA ARG A 171 15.29 5.90 13.05
C ARG A 171 14.21 4.98 12.45
N PRO A 172 13.66 4.04 13.23
CA PRO A 172 12.51 3.25 12.76
C PRO A 172 11.26 4.12 12.69
N ILE A 173 10.36 3.80 11.76
CA ILE A 173 9.03 4.45 11.64
C ILE A 173 8.00 3.76 12.53
N THR A 174 8.11 2.43 12.64
CA THR A 174 7.25 1.58 13.47
C THR A 174 8.12 0.56 14.19
N GLY A 175 7.69 0.11 15.36
CA GLY A 175 8.37 -0.91 16.13
C GLY A 175 7.86 -1.06 17.56
N PRO A 176 8.28 -2.12 18.26
CA PRO A 176 7.84 -2.41 19.63
C PRO A 176 7.99 -1.22 20.59
N SER A 177 9.06 -0.44 20.43
CA SER A 177 9.37 0.73 21.26
C SER A 177 8.76 2.06 20.75
N ILE A 178 8.08 2.07 19.60
CA ILE A 178 7.47 3.27 19.00
C ILE A 178 5.96 3.22 19.10
N ASP A 179 5.34 2.18 18.53
CA ASP A 179 3.90 2.06 18.34
C ASP A 179 3.35 0.71 18.83
N GLY A 180 4.20 -0.08 19.49
CA GLY A 180 3.86 -1.42 19.98
C GLY A 180 3.75 -2.47 18.87
N SER A 181 4.16 -2.18 17.63
CA SER A 181 4.20 -3.19 16.58
C SER A 181 5.24 -4.25 16.91
N ARG A 182 5.08 -5.49 16.42
CA ARG A 182 6.04 -6.57 16.72
C ARG A 182 7.30 -6.54 15.84
N GLN A 183 7.36 -5.67 14.85
CA GLN A 183 8.47 -5.62 13.89
C GLN A 183 8.86 -4.17 13.59
N TYR A 184 10.15 -3.91 13.54
CA TYR A 184 10.66 -2.62 13.12
C TYR A 184 10.61 -2.47 11.60
N PHE A 185 10.06 -1.36 11.10
CA PHE A 185 10.19 -0.96 9.70
C PHE A 185 10.92 0.37 9.59
N PHE A 186 11.69 0.48 8.51
CA PHE A 186 12.51 1.63 8.16
C PHE A 186 12.16 2.10 6.76
N LEU A 187 12.34 3.40 6.50
CA LEU A 187 12.31 3.94 5.15
C LEU A 187 13.58 3.52 4.41
N ARG A 188 13.42 3.05 3.17
CA ARG A 188 14.56 2.67 2.32
C ARG A 188 15.46 3.87 1.98
N SER A 189 14.90 5.07 1.86
CA SER A 189 15.65 6.33 1.68
C SER A 189 16.64 6.57 2.81
N ASP A 190 16.28 6.23 4.03
CA ASP A 190 17.10 6.53 5.21
C ASP A 190 18.23 5.51 5.37
N ILE A 191 18.06 4.31 4.80
CA ILE A 191 19.09 3.27 4.73
C ILE A 191 20.09 3.59 3.61
N SER A 192 19.61 4.01 2.43
CA SER A 192 20.51 4.37 1.32
C SER A 192 21.35 5.62 1.64
N ALA A 193 20.79 6.59 2.36
CA ALA A 193 21.52 7.75 2.87
C ALA A 193 22.60 7.35 3.90
N GLY A 194 22.28 6.43 4.81
CA GLY A 194 23.24 5.86 5.77
C GLY A 194 24.40 5.11 5.10
N LEU A 195 24.13 4.44 3.96
CA LEU A 195 25.15 3.73 3.17
C LEU A 195 26.01 4.66 2.30
N SER A 196 25.44 5.76 1.79
CA SER A 196 26.15 6.72 0.92
C SER A 196 27.19 7.56 1.66
N THR A 197 27.04 7.70 2.99
CA THR A 197 27.95 8.52 3.81
C THR A 197 29.25 7.79 4.18
N THR A 198 29.38 6.50 3.83
CA THR A 198 30.55 5.69 4.18
C THR A 198 31.47 5.40 2.98
N SER A 199 31.64 6.35 2.06
CA SER A 199 32.50 6.18 0.87
C SER A 199 33.73 7.09 0.79
N THR A 200 34.13 7.80 1.85
CA THR A 200 35.33 8.68 1.77
C THR A 200 36.41 8.47 2.85
N CYS A 201 36.23 7.66 3.89
CA CYS A 201 37.28 7.53 4.91
C CYS A 201 37.45 6.08 5.35
N LEU A 202 38.24 5.29 4.59
CA LEU A 202 39.08 4.21 5.12
C LEU A 202 40.04 3.73 4.01
N GLN A 203 41.01 4.58 3.70
CA GLN A 203 42.29 4.15 3.13
C GLN A 203 43.37 4.51 4.15
N GLY A 204 43.94 3.49 4.79
CA GLY A 204 45.31 3.49 5.35
C GLY A 204 45.57 4.20 6.69
N HIS A 205 45.52 3.45 7.79
CA HIS A 205 46.54 3.50 8.86
C HIS A 205 46.38 2.24 9.75
N LEU A 206 47.05 1.14 9.44
CA LEU A 206 48.29 0.69 10.10
C LEU A 206 48.27 0.90 11.62
N PHE A 207 47.91 -0.16 12.36
CA PHE A 207 48.47 -0.46 13.68
C PHE A 207 48.74 -1.96 13.76
N ASP A 208 50.02 -2.30 13.61
CA ASP A 208 50.69 -3.41 14.29
C ASP A 208 50.26 -3.48 15.77
N VAL A 209 49.99 -4.67 16.28
CA VAL A 209 50.69 -5.23 17.45
C VAL A 209 50.65 -6.76 17.34
N ASP A 210 51.81 -7.33 17.05
CA ASP A 210 52.14 -8.75 17.20
C ASP A 210 52.49 -9.08 18.67
N SER A 211 52.34 -10.38 19.00
CA SER A 211 53.16 -11.16 19.94
C SER A 211 52.82 -11.23 21.45
N ASP A 212 52.38 -12.45 21.82
CA ASP A 212 52.77 -13.31 22.95
C ASP A 212 52.88 -12.81 24.39
N ALA A 213 52.13 -13.49 25.28
CA ALA A 213 52.69 -14.06 26.51
C ALA A 213 51.83 -15.24 27.03
N ALA A 214 52.52 -16.31 27.41
CA ALA A 214 52.06 -17.62 27.87
C ALA A 214 51.35 -17.65 29.26
N GLY A 215 50.63 -18.76 29.52
CA GLY A 215 49.78 -19.04 30.71
C GLY A 215 50.53 -19.38 32.02
N PRO A 216 50.13 -20.35 32.87
CA PRO A 216 48.89 -21.15 33.01
C PRO A 216 48.38 -21.23 34.50
N LEU A 217 47.55 -22.26 34.85
CA LEU A 217 47.07 -22.73 36.19
C LEU A 217 45.69 -22.17 36.62
N ARG A 218 44.72 -22.92 37.17
CA ARG A 218 44.71 -24.20 37.90
C ARG A 218 43.26 -24.76 38.02
N MET A 219 43.15 -26.08 38.16
CA MET A 219 41.95 -26.87 38.48
C MET A 219 41.46 -26.71 39.95
N ALA A 220 40.16 -26.90 40.17
CA ALA A 220 39.53 -27.57 41.34
C ALA A 220 38.07 -27.95 40.92
N THR A 221 37.64 -29.22 40.82
CA THR A 221 37.06 -30.10 41.89
C THR A 221 36.12 -29.35 42.84
N GLU A 222 34.91 -29.74 43.24
CA GLU A 222 34.17 -31.02 43.39
C GLU A 222 32.69 -30.64 43.70
N HIS A 223 31.69 -31.36 43.18
CA HIS A 223 30.67 -32.19 43.88
C HIS A 223 29.77 -31.60 45.00
N VAL A 224 28.56 -32.18 45.06
CA VAL A 224 27.56 -32.25 46.17
C VAL A 224 26.48 -31.16 46.12
N LYS A 225 25.15 -31.41 46.09
CA LYS A 225 24.33 -32.61 46.35
C LYS A 225 23.04 -32.56 45.53
#